data_AF-A0A2H9LAE3-F1
#
_entry.id   AF-A0A2H9LAE3-F1
#
_cell.length_a   1.000
_cell.length_b   1.000
_cell.length_c   1.000
_cell.angle_alpha   90.00
_cell.angle_beta   90.00
_cell.angle_gamma   90.00
#
_symmetry.space_group_name_H-M   'P 1'
#
loop_
_entity.id
_entity.type
_entity.pdbx_description
1 polymer ?
#
loop_
_entity_poly.entity_id
_entity_poly.type
_entity_poly.pdbx_seq_one_letter_code
_entity_poly.pdbx_strand_id
1 'polypeptide(L)'
;MNKSVAEINERIRRGDAVVVTAEEMVEIVREKGEVGAAEEVDVVTTGTFGAMCSSGAWLNFGHADPPIKMQRVWLNDVEAYTGVAAVDAYIGATQLSETRGFEYGGGHVIEDLIRGKEIVVRATAYGTDCYPRKEIETVVTKDDINQAVLCNPRNAYQRYVAATNSRDETIYTYMGTLLPNYGNVTYSGSGALSPLHKDPNYETIGIGTRIFLGGAQGYIFWEGTQHAPTKAMGTIMTVGNLKEMDARYLRGATIEKYGTTLYVGLGIPIPIINERVAKTTGVSDENIKTNLTDYGIPRKDRPILREVTYAELKSGKVEIDGIEAPVSSLSSLKRAREIADILKKWIGEKQFFLSQPVERLPTDQVFKPMKQITAVPFVRDLMTRDVVTAKPSDSITSAAKIFAEKNFDHLPIIDKKGKLVGIVTSWDIAVAVGTGKKKLSEVLTTDVITATEDEPIEAVARRLDKYGISGVPVVDARGELKGILTSDDLSKLLGGRKR
;
A
#
# COMPACT_ATOMS: atom_id res chain seq x y z
N MET A 1 33.87 6.16 18.55
CA MET A 1 33.38 6.45 19.93
C MET A 1 32.06 5.72 20.19
N ASN A 2 31.79 5.24 21.42
CA ASN A 2 30.52 4.59 21.78
C ASN A 2 29.84 5.32 22.96
N LYS A 3 28.60 5.77 22.78
CA LYS A 3 27.72 6.30 23.84
C LYS A 3 26.66 5.25 24.19
N SER A 4 26.29 5.12 25.44
CA SER A 4 25.15 4.32 25.88
C SER A 4 23.87 5.15 25.94
N VAL A 5 22.71 4.49 25.82
CA VAL A 5 21.40 5.14 25.99
C VAL A 5 21.26 5.74 27.40
N ALA A 6 21.86 5.11 28.41
CA ALA A 6 21.86 5.60 29.78
C ALA A 6 22.62 6.94 29.91
N GLU A 7 23.81 7.04 29.32
CA GLU A 7 24.59 8.29 29.29
C GLU A 7 23.84 9.41 28.56
N ILE A 8 23.20 9.10 27.42
CA ILE A 8 22.39 10.07 26.69
C ILE A 8 21.20 10.55 27.53
N ASN A 9 20.50 9.64 28.21
CA ASN A 9 19.39 9.99 29.12
C ASN A 9 19.86 10.86 30.30
N GLU A 10 21.09 10.66 30.80
CA GLU A 10 21.64 11.54 31.83
C GLU A 10 21.92 12.94 31.27
N ARG A 11 22.45 13.06 30.05
CA ARG A 11 22.58 14.36 29.37
C ARG A 11 21.23 15.04 29.17
N ILE A 12 20.18 14.30 28.80
CA ILE A 12 18.80 14.82 28.70
C ILE A 12 18.33 15.36 30.05
N ARG A 13 18.55 14.60 31.14
CA ARG A 13 18.17 15.02 32.49
C ARG A 13 18.85 16.33 32.91
N ARG A 14 20.15 16.48 32.62
CA ARG A 14 20.90 17.71 32.90
C ARG A 14 20.49 18.86 31.99
N GLY A 15 20.08 18.57 30.75
CA GLY A 15 19.77 19.58 29.73
C GLY A 15 20.93 19.87 28.78
N ASP A 16 21.94 18.99 28.74
CA ASP A 16 23.15 19.14 27.92
C ASP A 16 23.10 18.30 26.64
N ALA A 17 21.98 17.61 26.39
CA ALA A 17 21.84 16.73 25.23
C ALA A 17 21.62 17.53 23.95
N VAL A 18 22.36 17.20 22.90
CA VAL A 18 22.17 17.78 21.56
C VAL A 18 21.17 16.93 20.81
N VAL A 19 19.96 17.46 20.66
CA VAL A 19 18.85 16.80 19.96
C VAL A 19 18.58 17.55 18.66
N VAL A 20 18.60 16.82 17.55
CA VAL A 20 18.37 17.38 16.21
C VAL A 20 17.30 16.59 15.47
N THR A 21 16.73 17.16 14.41
CA THR A 21 15.85 16.44 13.49
C THR A 21 16.69 15.67 12.47
N ALA A 22 16.07 14.69 11.82
CA ALA A 22 16.76 13.91 10.78
C ALA A 22 17.14 14.73 9.54
N GLU A 23 16.49 15.86 9.28
CA GLU A 23 16.90 16.82 8.24
C GLU A 23 18.12 17.65 8.69
N GLU A 24 18.12 18.14 9.93
CA GLU A 24 19.30 18.83 10.51
C GLU A 24 20.53 17.92 10.56
N MET A 25 20.34 16.63 10.88
CA MET A 25 21.43 15.65 10.92
C MET A 25 22.11 15.45 9.55
N VAL A 26 21.37 15.56 8.45
CA VAL A 26 21.93 15.45 7.09
C VAL A 26 22.97 16.56 6.86
N GLU A 27 22.66 17.79 7.25
CA GLU A 27 23.57 18.92 7.13
C GLU A 27 24.79 18.78 8.05
N ILE A 28 24.57 18.34 9.30
CA ILE A 28 25.66 18.12 10.26
C ILE A 28 26.65 17.07 9.76
N VAL A 29 26.17 15.95 9.20
CA VAL A 29 27.04 14.91 8.63
C VAL A 29 27.75 15.40 7.38
N ARG A 30 27.10 16.23 6.55
CA ARG A 30 27.73 16.84 5.37
C ARG A 30 28.88 17.77 5.75
N GLU A 31 28.72 18.55 6.82
CA GLU A 31 29.73 19.52 7.28
C GLU A 31 30.85 18.89 8.11
N LYS A 32 30.50 17.99 9.03
CA LYS A 32 31.41 17.49 10.09
C LYS A 32 31.82 16.03 9.90
N GLY A 33 31.24 15.34 8.92
CA GLY A 33 31.42 13.91 8.72
C GLY A 33 30.74 13.05 9.79
N GLU A 34 30.73 11.73 9.57
CA GLU A 34 30.08 10.76 10.46
C GLU A 34 30.70 10.69 11.87
N VAL A 35 32.01 10.95 11.99
CA VAL A 35 32.72 10.97 13.28
C VAL A 35 32.37 12.22 14.09
N GLY A 36 32.51 13.41 13.49
CA GLY A 36 32.18 14.67 14.17
C GLY A 36 30.71 14.75 14.56
N ALA A 37 29.82 14.27 13.70
CA ALA A 37 28.39 14.18 14.02
C ALA A 37 28.10 13.24 15.20
N ALA A 38 28.80 12.10 15.30
CA ALA A 38 28.65 11.16 16.42
C ALA A 38 29.14 11.73 17.75
N GLU A 39 30.16 12.59 17.71
CA GLU A 39 30.67 13.31 18.89
C GLU A 39 29.67 14.34 19.41
N GLU A 40 29.15 15.17 18.51
CA GLU A 40 28.31 16.31 18.84
C GLU A 40 26.86 15.93 19.16
N VAL A 41 26.23 15.12 18.30
CA VAL A 41 24.80 14.82 18.39
C VAL A 41 24.56 13.65 19.34
N ASP A 42 23.53 13.77 20.17
CA ASP A 42 23.10 12.69 21.06
C ASP A 42 21.86 11.97 20.55
N VAL A 43 20.93 12.70 19.94
CA VAL A 43 19.66 12.14 19.46
C VAL A 43 19.25 12.76 18.14
N VAL A 44 18.84 11.89 17.21
CA VAL A 44 18.18 12.29 15.95
C VAL A 44 16.71 11.92 16.01
N THR A 45 15.84 12.91 15.84
CA THR A 45 14.39 12.72 15.84
C THR A 45 13.85 12.54 14.43
N THR A 46 12.99 11.55 14.26
CA THR A 46 12.42 11.15 12.97
C THR A 46 10.90 11.27 12.99
N GLY A 47 10.28 11.25 11.82
CA GLY A 47 8.83 11.41 11.70
C GLY A 47 8.28 10.88 10.38
N THR A 48 7.09 10.30 10.46
CA THR A 48 6.29 9.89 9.30
C THR A 48 4.82 10.09 9.59
N PHE A 49 4.06 10.43 8.55
CA PHE A 49 2.60 10.52 8.59
C PHE A 49 2.06 10.09 7.23
N GLY A 50 1.47 8.92 7.17
CA GLY A 50 0.96 8.35 5.93
C GLY A 50 -0.13 7.32 6.21
N ALA A 51 -0.80 6.88 5.14
CA ALA A 51 -1.82 5.84 5.22
C ALA A 51 -1.19 4.51 5.68
N MET A 52 -1.67 3.99 6.80
CA MET A 52 -1.25 2.73 7.39
C MET A 52 -2.47 1.81 7.50
N CYS A 53 -2.81 1.13 6.42
CA CYS A 53 -3.98 0.24 6.38
C CYS A 53 -3.91 -0.88 7.43
N SER A 54 -2.69 -1.29 7.81
CA SER A 54 -2.43 -2.30 8.83
C SER A 54 -2.41 -1.70 10.24
N SER A 55 -3.51 -1.05 10.59
CA SER A 55 -3.77 -0.40 11.88
C SER A 55 -5.12 -0.80 12.44
N GLY A 56 -5.28 -0.66 13.76
CA GLY A 56 -6.52 -0.98 14.44
C GLY A 56 -6.43 -0.78 15.95
N ALA A 57 -7.52 -1.03 16.64
CA ALA A 57 -7.60 -0.82 18.09
C ALA A 57 -8.29 -1.98 18.80
N TRP A 58 -7.71 -2.40 19.93
CA TRP A 58 -8.38 -3.25 20.91
C TRP A 58 -9.25 -2.38 21.82
N LEU A 59 -10.50 -2.80 22.00
CA LEU A 59 -11.50 -2.13 22.81
C LEU A 59 -12.06 -3.13 23.83
N ASN A 60 -12.13 -2.73 25.10
CA ASN A 60 -12.82 -3.46 26.14
C ASN A 60 -14.01 -2.63 26.67
N PHE A 61 -15.22 -3.12 26.44
CA PHE A 61 -16.45 -2.37 26.75
C PHE A 61 -16.95 -2.54 28.18
N GLY A 62 -16.35 -3.44 28.96
CA GLY A 62 -16.91 -3.88 30.24
C GLY A 62 -18.18 -4.72 30.07
N HIS A 63 -18.57 -5.42 31.14
CA HIS A 63 -19.80 -6.20 31.14
C HIS A 63 -21.02 -5.31 31.32
N ALA A 64 -22.03 -5.54 30.48
CA ALA A 64 -23.38 -5.05 30.71
C ALA A 64 -24.06 -5.84 31.85
N ASP A 65 -25.20 -5.35 32.32
CA ASP A 65 -26.08 -6.08 33.25
C ASP A 65 -27.46 -6.31 32.59
N PRO A 66 -27.92 -7.56 32.41
CA PRO A 66 -27.18 -8.82 32.60
C PRO A 66 -25.95 -8.96 31.70
N PRO A 67 -24.95 -9.80 32.05
CA PRO A 67 -23.71 -9.92 31.30
C PRO A 67 -23.90 -10.55 29.92
N ILE A 68 -23.06 -10.13 28.98
CA ILE A 68 -23.05 -10.58 27.58
C ILE A 68 -21.67 -11.13 27.21
N LYS A 69 -21.68 -12.18 26.37
CA LYS A 69 -20.50 -12.71 25.67
C LYS A 69 -20.63 -12.38 24.19
N MET A 70 -20.13 -11.21 23.82
CA MET A 70 -20.27 -10.64 22.49
C MET A 70 -19.65 -11.57 21.44
N GLN A 71 -20.49 -12.07 20.54
CA GLN A 71 -20.10 -12.91 19.41
C GLN A 71 -19.87 -12.08 18.15
N ARG A 72 -20.66 -11.04 17.92
CA ARG A 72 -20.42 -10.04 16.88
C ARG A 72 -20.66 -8.66 17.48
N VAL A 73 -19.82 -7.70 17.11
CA VAL A 73 -19.87 -6.32 17.60
C VAL A 73 -19.78 -5.39 16.40
N TRP A 74 -20.54 -4.31 16.43
CA TRP A 74 -20.45 -3.22 15.46
C TRP A 74 -20.29 -1.90 16.20
N LEU A 75 -19.46 -1.03 15.63
CA LEU A 75 -19.26 0.36 16.07
C LEU A 75 -19.64 1.28 14.91
N ASN A 76 -20.74 2.02 15.03
CA ASN A 76 -21.30 2.82 13.92
C ASN A 76 -21.43 1.99 12.62
N ASP A 77 -22.02 0.80 12.73
CA ASP A 77 -22.19 -0.19 11.65
C ASP A 77 -20.87 -0.71 11.03
N VAL A 78 -19.73 -0.50 11.69
CA VAL A 78 -18.46 -1.13 11.32
C VAL A 78 -18.24 -2.34 12.21
N GLU A 79 -18.23 -3.54 11.64
CA GLU A 79 -17.99 -4.76 12.39
C GLU A 79 -16.59 -4.73 13.06
N ALA A 80 -16.50 -5.17 14.31
CA ALA A 80 -15.24 -5.40 15.01
C ALA A 80 -15.06 -6.90 15.26
N TYR A 81 -13.81 -7.35 15.18
CA TYR A 81 -13.46 -8.76 15.32
C TYR A 81 -13.47 -9.16 16.80
N THR A 82 -14.28 -10.15 17.13
CA THR A 82 -14.50 -10.70 18.48
C THR A 82 -13.82 -12.07 18.63
N GLY A 83 -14.18 -12.82 19.68
CA GLY A 83 -13.70 -14.19 19.87
C GLY A 83 -12.43 -14.32 20.69
N VAL A 84 -11.88 -13.20 21.19
CA VAL A 84 -10.74 -13.19 22.11
C VAL A 84 -11.14 -13.24 23.59
N ALA A 85 -12.28 -12.64 23.94
CA ALA A 85 -12.89 -12.64 25.27
C ALA A 85 -14.35 -12.15 25.17
N ALA A 86 -15.05 -12.01 26.31
CA ALA A 86 -16.50 -11.80 26.32
C ALA A 86 -16.95 -10.39 25.90
N VAL A 87 -16.15 -9.36 26.16
CA VAL A 87 -16.51 -7.94 25.90
C VAL A 87 -15.35 -7.18 25.25
N ASP A 88 -14.50 -7.91 24.55
CA ASP A 88 -13.31 -7.43 23.88
C ASP A 88 -13.50 -7.56 22.38
N ALA A 89 -13.15 -6.52 21.65
CA ALA A 89 -13.18 -6.50 20.19
C ALA A 89 -11.98 -5.76 19.62
N TYR A 90 -11.55 -6.18 18.44
CA TYR A 90 -10.55 -5.47 17.63
C TYR A 90 -11.22 -4.81 16.43
N ILE A 91 -11.13 -3.49 16.32
CA ILE A 91 -11.59 -2.78 15.12
C ILE A 91 -10.42 -2.53 14.18
N GLY A 92 -10.49 -3.10 12.97
CA GLY A 92 -9.47 -2.92 11.93
C GLY A 92 -9.73 -1.65 11.11
N ALA A 93 -8.70 -0.86 10.83
CA ALA A 93 -8.84 0.42 10.14
C ALA A 93 -9.50 0.32 8.75
N THR A 94 -9.33 -0.81 8.07
CA THR A 94 -9.86 -1.08 6.72
C THR A 94 -11.23 -1.75 6.71
N GLN A 95 -11.80 -2.05 7.89
CA GLN A 95 -13.12 -2.66 7.95
C GLN A 95 -14.16 -1.64 7.51
N LEU A 96 -15.00 -2.01 6.55
CA LEU A 96 -16.00 -1.11 5.98
C LEU A 96 -17.25 -1.06 6.84
N SER A 97 -17.95 0.06 6.76
CA SER A 97 -19.30 0.19 7.29
C SER A 97 -20.28 -0.62 6.44
N GLU A 98 -21.18 -1.36 7.09
CA GLU A 98 -22.26 -2.09 6.42
C GLU A 98 -23.27 -1.15 5.76
N THR A 99 -23.46 0.05 6.31
CA THR A 99 -24.46 1.02 5.83
C THR A 99 -23.87 2.11 4.94
N ARG A 100 -22.59 2.44 5.11
CA ARG A 100 -21.91 3.54 4.38
C ARG A 100 -20.84 3.07 3.40
N GLY A 101 -20.61 1.76 3.29
CA GLY A 101 -19.63 1.20 2.37
C GLY A 101 -18.21 1.73 2.64
N PHE A 102 -17.51 2.15 1.59
CA PHE A 102 -16.13 2.66 1.72
C PHE A 102 -16.03 4.13 2.15
N GLU A 103 -17.15 4.87 2.26
CA GLU A 103 -17.16 6.26 2.75
C GLU A 103 -16.94 6.36 4.26
N TYR A 104 -17.04 5.23 4.99
CA TYR A 104 -16.81 5.16 6.42
C TYR A 104 -16.36 3.76 6.83
N GLY A 105 -15.56 3.65 7.88
CA GLY A 105 -14.98 2.38 8.29
C GLY A 105 -14.17 2.49 9.57
N GLY A 106 -13.42 1.45 9.89
CA GLY A 106 -12.76 1.36 11.19
C GLY A 106 -11.78 2.50 11.48
N GLY A 107 -11.06 3.00 10.46
CA GLY A 107 -10.19 4.17 10.62
C GLY A 107 -10.96 5.43 11.03
N HIS A 108 -12.19 5.59 10.53
CA HIS A 108 -13.07 6.69 10.88
C HIS A 108 -13.68 6.52 12.27
N VAL A 109 -14.06 5.29 12.66
CA VAL A 109 -14.51 5.00 14.04
C VAL A 109 -13.40 5.32 15.04
N ILE A 110 -12.16 4.92 14.75
CA ILE A 110 -11.00 5.24 15.59
C ILE A 110 -10.83 6.76 15.71
N GLU A 111 -10.91 7.51 14.61
CA GLU A 111 -10.84 8.98 14.65
C GLU A 111 -12.00 9.60 15.43
N ASP A 112 -13.22 9.11 15.26
CA ASP A 112 -14.40 9.62 15.96
C ASP A 112 -14.28 9.38 17.47
N LEU A 113 -13.78 8.20 17.88
CA LEU A 113 -13.56 7.86 19.28
C LEU A 113 -12.54 8.80 19.95
N ILE A 114 -11.37 9.04 19.32
CA ILE A 114 -10.36 9.95 19.89
C ILE A 114 -10.81 11.41 19.94
N ARG A 115 -11.72 11.81 19.04
CA ARG A 115 -12.40 13.12 19.06
C ARG A 115 -13.44 13.23 20.19
N GLY A 116 -13.70 12.15 20.91
CA GLY A 116 -14.71 12.11 21.97
C GLY A 116 -16.14 12.09 21.42
N LYS A 117 -16.34 11.66 20.16
CA LYS A 117 -17.69 11.48 19.63
C LYS A 117 -18.32 10.22 20.21
N GLU A 118 -19.64 10.26 20.27
CA GLU A 118 -20.48 9.12 20.57
C GLU A 118 -20.40 8.07 19.45
N ILE A 119 -20.20 6.81 19.86
CA ILE A 119 -20.16 5.64 18.99
C ILE A 119 -21.30 4.71 19.39
N VAL A 120 -22.17 4.39 18.44
CA VAL A 120 -23.22 3.38 18.63
C VAL A 120 -22.56 2.00 18.61
N VAL A 121 -22.70 1.26 19.70
CA VAL A 121 -22.23 -0.12 19.84
C VAL A 121 -23.43 -1.06 19.81
N ARG A 122 -23.47 -1.94 18.83
CA ARG A 122 -24.36 -3.10 18.81
C ARG A 122 -23.56 -4.37 19.03
N ALA A 123 -24.10 -5.30 19.79
CA ALA A 123 -23.53 -6.64 19.88
C ALA A 123 -24.60 -7.73 19.94
N THR A 124 -24.26 -8.88 19.38
CA THR A 124 -25.09 -10.10 19.42
C THR A 124 -24.31 -11.25 20.04
N ALA A 125 -25.03 -12.19 20.67
CA ALA A 125 -24.49 -13.35 21.37
C ALA A 125 -25.48 -14.52 21.32
N TYR A 126 -24.97 -15.75 21.37
CA TYR A 126 -25.82 -16.96 21.45
C TYR A 126 -26.47 -17.18 22.82
N GLY A 127 -25.91 -16.56 23.87
CA GLY A 127 -26.35 -16.68 25.27
C GLY A 127 -25.86 -17.96 25.95
N THR A 128 -25.46 -17.84 27.21
CA THR A 128 -25.07 -18.96 28.09
C THR A 128 -25.55 -18.69 29.51
N ASP A 129 -25.43 -19.67 30.42
CA ASP A 129 -25.77 -19.46 31.84
C ASP A 129 -24.99 -18.31 32.48
N CYS A 130 -23.69 -18.18 32.19
CA CYS A 130 -22.86 -17.07 32.68
C CYS A 130 -23.11 -15.73 31.96
N TYR A 131 -23.74 -15.75 30.79
CA TYR A 131 -23.89 -14.60 29.89
C TYR A 131 -25.26 -14.67 29.22
N PRO A 132 -26.35 -14.44 29.97
CA PRO A 132 -27.70 -14.71 29.48
C PRO A 132 -28.16 -13.70 28.43
N ARG A 133 -27.56 -12.51 28.39
CA ARG A 133 -27.91 -11.47 27.42
C ARG A 133 -27.46 -11.87 26.01
N LYS A 134 -28.40 -11.82 25.05
CA LYS A 134 -28.16 -12.18 23.64
C LYS A 134 -27.97 -10.99 22.71
N GLU A 135 -28.40 -9.81 23.13
CA GLU A 135 -28.26 -8.58 22.35
C GLU A 135 -28.09 -7.36 23.26
N ILE A 136 -27.38 -6.37 22.74
CA ILE A 136 -27.26 -5.06 23.34
C ILE A 136 -27.05 -4.01 22.25
N GLU A 137 -27.64 -2.84 22.46
CA GLU A 137 -27.40 -1.63 21.71
C GLU A 137 -27.22 -0.50 22.71
N THR A 138 -26.12 0.24 22.58
CA THR A 138 -25.75 1.32 23.49
C THR A 138 -24.93 2.36 22.76
N VAL A 139 -24.70 3.50 23.42
CA VAL A 139 -23.77 4.52 22.96
C VAL A 139 -22.61 4.59 23.94
N VAL A 140 -21.39 4.74 23.42
CA VAL A 140 -20.17 4.92 24.23
C VAL A 140 -19.31 6.03 23.67
N THR A 141 -18.57 6.69 24.54
CA THR A 141 -17.43 7.55 24.20
C THR A 141 -16.13 6.87 24.60
N LYS A 142 -14.98 7.51 24.32
CA LYS A 142 -13.68 6.98 24.77
C LYS A 142 -13.55 6.89 26.29
N ASP A 143 -14.33 7.67 27.03
CA ASP A 143 -14.28 7.72 28.49
C ASP A 143 -15.12 6.59 29.13
N ASP A 144 -16.10 6.04 28.40
CA ASP A 144 -16.94 4.92 28.84
C ASP A 144 -16.30 3.54 28.61
N ILE A 145 -15.35 3.44 27.67
CA ILE A 145 -14.64 2.19 27.34
C ILE A 145 -13.53 1.98 28.36
N ASN A 146 -13.29 0.78 28.89
CA ASN A 146 -12.23 0.55 29.89
C ASN A 146 -10.82 0.73 29.28
N GLN A 147 -10.52 -0.08 28.27
CA GLN A 147 -9.26 -0.03 27.53
C GLN A 147 -9.54 0.30 26.07
N ALA A 148 -8.81 1.27 25.54
CA ALA A 148 -8.72 1.52 24.10
C ALA A 148 -7.24 1.58 23.73
N VAL A 149 -6.75 0.55 23.06
CA VAL A 149 -5.33 0.38 22.76
C VAL A 149 -5.16 0.35 21.25
N LEU A 150 -4.49 1.37 20.70
CA LEU A 150 -4.09 1.33 19.30
C LEU A 150 -3.01 0.25 19.19
N CYS A 151 -3.28 -0.78 18.39
CA CYS A 151 -2.38 -1.90 18.19
C CYS A 151 -2.27 -2.15 16.70
N ASN A 152 -1.16 -1.75 16.11
CA ASN A 152 -0.99 -1.76 14.66
C ASN A 152 -0.07 -2.92 14.28
N PRO A 153 -0.58 -3.97 13.62
CA PRO A 153 0.23 -5.14 13.27
C PRO A 153 1.42 -4.83 12.37
N ARG A 154 1.40 -3.70 11.66
CA ARG A 154 2.45 -3.30 10.72
C ARG A 154 2.38 -1.81 10.40
N ASN A 155 3.40 -1.06 10.77
CA ASN A 155 3.58 0.36 10.48
C ASN A 155 5.02 0.65 10.05
N ALA A 156 5.24 1.86 9.54
CA ALA A 156 6.54 2.44 9.19
C ALA A 156 7.47 1.47 8.45
N TYR A 157 7.28 1.31 7.15
CA TYR A 157 8.20 0.51 6.34
C TYR A 157 9.59 1.14 6.25
N GLN A 158 10.62 0.28 6.18
CA GLN A 158 11.97 0.64 5.76
C GLN A 158 11.96 1.35 4.41
N ARG A 159 11.14 0.87 3.47
CA ARG A 159 10.99 1.47 2.15
C ARG A 159 9.58 1.26 1.63
N TYR A 160 9.03 2.28 0.98
CA TYR A 160 7.82 2.18 0.17
C TYR A 160 8.18 2.28 -1.30
N VAL A 161 7.43 1.58 -2.15
CA VAL A 161 7.54 1.69 -3.62
C VAL A 161 6.90 2.99 -4.12
N ALA A 162 7.33 3.46 -5.29
CA ALA A 162 6.58 4.40 -6.10
C ALA A 162 5.73 3.62 -7.12
N ALA A 163 4.51 4.08 -7.40
CA ALA A 163 3.53 3.39 -8.20
C ALA A 163 3.13 4.22 -9.42
N THR A 164 3.02 3.54 -10.56
CA THR A 164 2.44 4.09 -11.80
C THR A 164 1.57 3.04 -12.48
N ASN A 165 0.98 3.37 -13.62
CA ASN A 165 0.04 2.51 -14.34
C ASN A 165 0.30 2.54 -15.85
N SER A 166 0.70 1.40 -16.41
CA SER A 166 0.89 1.23 -17.85
C SER A 166 -0.40 1.01 -18.65
N ARG A 167 -1.54 0.72 -18.00
CA ARG A 167 -2.80 0.47 -18.70
C ARG A 167 -3.32 1.73 -19.38
N ASP A 168 -4.18 1.51 -20.36
CA ASP A 168 -5.01 2.53 -21.02
C ASP A 168 -6.21 3.00 -20.17
N GLU A 169 -6.52 2.31 -19.06
CA GLU A 169 -7.57 2.68 -18.11
C GLU A 169 -7.02 3.16 -16.76
N THR A 170 -7.79 4.00 -16.06
CA THR A 170 -7.46 4.45 -14.70
C THR A 170 -7.63 3.28 -13.73
N ILE A 171 -6.66 3.08 -12.83
CA ILE A 171 -6.75 2.09 -11.77
C ILE A 171 -6.79 2.75 -10.38
N TYR A 172 -7.51 2.11 -9.46
CA TYR A 172 -7.70 2.58 -8.10
C TYR A 172 -7.03 1.62 -7.15
N THR A 173 -6.08 2.11 -6.37
CA THR A 173 -5.19 1.27 -5.56
C THR A 173 -5.00 1.86 -4.17
N TYR A 174 -4.35 1.11 -3.26
CA TYR A 174 -3.89 1.67 -1.99
C TYR A 174 -2.86 2.79 -2.15
N MET A 175 -2.22 2.87 -3.33
CA MET A 175 -1.33 3.95 -3.72
C MET A 175 -2.11 5.14 -4.31
N GLY A 176 -3.42 5.20 -4.15
CA GLY A 176 -4.30 6.21 -4.73
C GLY A 176 -4.68 5.90 -6.18
N THR A 177 -5.21 6.92 -6.85
CA THR A 177 -5.63 6.84 -8.25
C THR A 177 -4.42 6.95 -9.17
N LEU A 178 -4.23 5.97 -10.04
CA LEU A 178 -3.16 5.94 -11.04
C LEU A 178 -3.76 6.08 -12.43
N LEU A 179 -3.35 7.13 -13.12
CA LEU A 179 -3.84 7.53 -14.43
C LEU A 179 -3.28 6.62 -15.53
N PRO A 180 -4.00 6.47 -16.65
CA PRO A 180 -3.54 5.68 -17.78
C PRO A 180 -2.17 6.10 -18.33
N ASN A 181 -1.50 5.19 -19.03
CA ASN A 181 -0.33 5.46 -19.86
C ASN A 181 0.77 6.24 -19.13
N TYR A 182 1.08 5.83 -17.89
CA TYR A 182 2.05 6.48 -17.01
C TYR A 182 1.70 7.93 -16.65
N GLY A 183 0.42 8.31 -16.72
CA GLY A 183 -0.03 9.69 -16.57
C GLY A 183 0.25 10.32 -15.18
N ASN A 184 0.59 9.53 -14.18
CA ASN A 184 1.11 10.01 -12.90
C ASN A 184 1.95 8.95 -12.16
N VAL A 185 2.63 9.42 -11.12
CA VAL A 185 3.27 8.59 -10.11
C VAL A 185 2.81 8.98 -8.72
N THR A 186 2.55 7.99 -7.88
CA THR A 186 2.30 8.20 -6.45
C THR A 186 3.34 7.46 -5.61
N TYR A 187 3.70 8.00 -4.45
CA TYR A 187 4.60 7.34 -3.52
C TYR A 187 4.20 7.58 -2.07
N SER A 188 4.68 6.74 -1.18
CA SER A 188 4.53 6.92 0.27
C SER A 188 5.91 6.99 0.94
N GLY A 189 5.96 7.44 2.19
CA GLY A 189 7.19 7.60 2.95
C GLY A 189 7.67 9.05 3.03
N SER A 190 8.38 9.36 4.12
CA SER A 190 8.89 10.71 4.41
C SER A 190 10.34 10.93 3.99
N GLY A 191 10.97 9.94 3.32
CA GLY A 191 12.36 10.00 2.85
C GLY A 191 13.35 10.18 4.00
N ALA A 192 14.13 11.25 3.98
CA ALA A 192 15.10 11.60 5.02
C ALA A 192 14.50 11.81 6.42
N LEU A 193 13.18 11.87 6.59
CA LEU A 193 12.56 11.87 7.92
C LEU A 193 12.12 10.47 8.38
N SER A 194 12.19 9.46 7.52
CA SER A 194 11.66 8.13 7.79
C SER A 194 12.50 7.40 8.85
N PRO A 195 11.89 6.94 9.96
CA PRO A 195 12.62 6.30 11.05
C PRO A 195 13.47 5.11 10.62
N LEU A 196 12.88 4.17 9.87
CA LEU A 196 13.55 2.91 9.54
C LEU A 196 14.61 3.06 8.44
N HIS A 197 14.62 4.16 7.67
CA HIS A 197 15.75 4.47 6.79
C HIS A 197 16.98 4.94 7.57
N LYS A 198 16.76 5.50 8.76
CA LYS A 198 17.81 6.11 9.59
C LYS A 198 18.44 5.12 10.56
N ASP A 199 17.80 3.96 10.77
CA ASP A 199 18.37 2.80 11.46
C ASP A 199 18.04 1.50 10.70
N PRO A 200 18.61 1.30 9.49
CA PRO A 200 18.24 0.20 8.60
C PRO A 200 18.68 -1.17 9.11
N ASN A 201 19.60 -1.22 10.08
CA ASN A 201 20.10 -2.45 10.68
C ASN A 201 19.54 -2.70 12.08
N TYR A 202 18.60 -1.87 12.54
CA TYR A 202 17.98 -1.98 13.87
C TYR A 202 19.02 -1.98 15.00
N GLU A 203 20.05 -1.13 14.90
CA GLU A 203 21.07 -1.00 15.94
C GLU A 203 20.49 -0.40 17.23
N THR A 204 19.45 0.42 17.09
CA THR A 204 18.79 1.18 18.18
C THR A 204 17.28 0.95 18.25
N ILE A 205 16.64 0.65 17.12
CA ILE A 205 15.20 0.37 17.03
C ILE A 205 14.96 -1.11 17.32
N GLY A 206 14.09 -1.42 18.28
CA GLY A 206 13.76 -2.80 18.65
C GLY A 206 12.51 -2.91 19.51
N ILE A 207 12.26 -4.11 20.01
CA ILE A 207 11.13 -4.37 20.91
C ILE A 207 11.31 -3.55 22.19
N GLY A 208 10.27 -2.84 22.60
CA GLY A 208 10.29 -1.96 23.78
C GLY A 208 10.79 -0.54 23.50
N THR A 209 11.22 -0.20 22.28
CA THR A 209 11.59 1.17 21.92
C THR A 209 10.37 2.10 22.08
N ARG A 210 10.51 3.14 22.91
CA ARG A 210 9.54 4.23 23.07
C ARG A 210 9.50 5.10 21.82
N ILE A 211 8.29 5.46 21.41
CA ILE A 211 8.05 6.23 20.19
C ILE A 211 7.00 7.31 20.42
N PHE A 212 6.97 8.30 19.54
CA PHE A 212 5.76 9.10 19.31
C PHE A 212 4.81 8.27 18.46
N LEU A 213 3.56 8.09 18.91
CA LEU A 213 2.51 7.40 18.18
C LEU A 213 1.19 8.13 18.34
N GLY A 214 0.63 8.64 17.24
CA GLY A 214 -0.70 9.25 17.23
C GLY A 214 -0.86 10.48 18.13
N GLY A 215 0.22 11.19 18.48
CA GLY A 215 0.15 12.34 19.41
C GLY A 215 0.49 12.01 20.86
N ALA A 216 0.68 10.73 21.19
CA ALA A 216 1.03 10.26 22.54
C ALA A 216 2.33 9.43 22.52
N GLN A 217 2.76 8.98 23.70
CA GLN A 217 3.82 7.98 23.80
C GLN A 217 3.27 6.59 23.43
N GLY A 218 3.99 5.89 22.55
CA GLY A 218 3.75 4.50 22.22
C GLY A 218 5.03 3.68 22.32
N TYR A 219 4.92 2.43 21.89
CA TYR A 219 6.04 1.47 21.91
C TYR A 219 6.05 0.64 20.63
N ILE A 220 7.25 0.21 20.25
CA ILE A 220 7.42 -0.91 19.34
C ILE A 220 7.21 -2.20 20.12
N PHE A 221 6.21 -2.98 19.71
CA PHE A 221 5.82 -4.21 20.39
C PHE A 221 6.43 -5.46 19.76
N TRP A 222 6.70 -5.43 18.45
CA TRP A 222 7.23 -6.58 17.66
C TRP A 222 7.77 -6.10 16.30
N GLU A 223 8.38 -6.97 15.46
CA GLU A 223 8.84 -6.59 14.11
C GLU A 223 7.70 -6.31 13.10
N GLY A 224 6.46 -6.64 13.47
CA GLY A 224 5.30 -6.46 12.61
C GLY A 224 5.15 -7.50 11.50
N THR A 225 3.92 -7.62 11.02
CA THR A 225 3.59 -8.59 9.97
C THR A 225 4.24 -8.20 8.64
N GLN A 226 4.61 -9.20 7.84
CA GLN A 226 5.33 -9.00 6.57
C GLN A 226 6.70 -8.32 6.68
N HIS A 227 7.32 -8.33 7.87
CA HIS A 227 8.68 -7.84 8.08
C HIS A 227 9.67 -8.55 7.14
N ALA A 228 10.29 -7.80 6.22
CA ALA A 228 11.16 -8.34 5.17
C ALA A 228 12.44 -7.49 4.96
N PRO A 229 13.32 -7.43 5.97
CA PRO A 229 14.49 -6.55 5.99
C PRO A 229 15.52 -6.89 4.91
N THR A 230 15.61 -8.16 4.52
CA THR A 230 16.47 -8.64 3.42
C THR A 230 16.17 -7.99 2.06
N LYS A 231 14.99 -7.36 1.90
CA LYS A 231 14.59 -6.60 0.71
C LYS A 231 14.44 -5.10 0.97
N ALA A 232 14.94 -4.62 2.12
CA ALA A 232 14.67 -3.28 2.67
C ALA A 232 13.17 -2.99 2.83
N MET A 233 12.37 -4.02 3.13
CA MET A 233 10.92 -3.94 3.35
C MET A 233 10.57 -4.34 4.78
N GLY A 234 11.47 -4.10 5.73
CA GLY A 234 11.19 -4.25 7.14
C GLY A 234 10.08 -3.32 7.62
N THR A 235 9.41 -3.73 8.68
CA THR A 235 8.26 -3.04 9.29
C THR A 235 8.41 -3.05 10.81
N ILE A 236 7.46 -2.44 11.51
CA ILE A 236 7.35 -2.55 12.98
C ILE A 236 5.88 -2.70 13.40
N MET A 237 5.64 -3.47 14.46
CA MET A 237 4.35 -3.48 15.18
C MET A 237 4.37 -2.42 16.26
N THR A 238 3.33 -1.61 16.37
CA THR A 238 3.27 -0.53 17.36
C THR A 238 2.05 -0.66 18.27
N VAL A 239 2.20 -0.21 19.50
CA VAL A 239 1.14 -0.20 20.50
C VAL A 239 1.15 1.11 21.30
N GLY A 240 -0.02 1.61 21.68
CA GLY A 240 -0.14 2.80 22.53
C GLY A 240 -1.55 3.01 23.07
N ASN A 241 -1.68 3.85 24.09
CA ASN A 241 -2.98 4.19 24.67
C ASN A 241 -3.75 5.11 23.71
N LEU A 242 -4.82 4.59 23.09
CA LEU A 242 -5.60 5.36 22.11
C LEU A 242 -6.30 6.56 22.74
N LYS A 243 -6.64 6.51 24.04
CA LYS A 243 -7.37 7.58 24.72
C LYS A 243 -6.59 8.88 24.85
N GLU A 244 -5.25 8.77 24.87
CA GLU A 244 -4.30 9.88 24.98
C GLU A 244 -3.91 10.46 23.61
N MET A 245 -4.32 9.82 22.52
CA MET A 245 -3.95 10.21 21.16
C MET A 245 -4.80 11.37 20.63
N ASP A 246 -4.25 12.08 19.64
CA ASP A 246 -4.85 13.26 19.03
C ASP A 246 -5.23 12.99 17.57
N ALA A 247 -6.45 13.38 17.20
CA ALA A 247 -6.96 13.22 15.84
C ALA A 247 -6.10 13.94 14.79
N ARG A 248 -5.30 14.94 15.15
CA ARG A 248 -4.30 15.57 14.29
C ARG A 248 -3.28 14.58 13.74
N TYR A 249 -2.96 13.52 14.48
CA TYR A 249 -1.98 12.49 14.13
C TYR A 249 -2.58 11.09 13.92
N LEU A 250 -3.90 10.94 14.10
CA LEU A 250 -4.68 9.76 13.71
C LEU A 250 -5.93 10.20 12.94
N ARG A 251 -5.92 10.03 11.62
CA ARG A 251 -7.04 10.46 10.75
C ARG A 251 -7.60 9.29 9.97
N GLY A 252 -8.89 9.04 10.11
CA GLY A 252 -9.62 8.18 9.20
C GLY A 252 -9.59 8.79 7.81
N ALA A 253 -9.41 7.95 6.80
CA ALA A 253 -9.44 8.39 5.42
C ALA A 253 -10.09 7.35 4.51
N THR A 254 -10.64 7.84 3.42
CA THR A 254 -11.16 7.05 2.31
C THR A 254 -10.24 7.21 1.12
N ILE A 255 -9.80 6.10 0.56
CA ILE A 255 -9.09 6.07 -0.72
C ILE A 255 -10.10 5.66 -1.79
N GLU A 256 -10.33 6.56 -2.73
CA GLU A 256 -11.32 6.42 -3.81
C GLU A 256 -11.30 5.01 -4.43
N LYS A 257 -12.44 4.32 -4.36
CA LYS A 257 -12.67 2.96 -4.88
C LYS A 257 -11.71 1.87 -4.38
N TYR A 258 -10.86 2.16 -3.40
CA TYR A 258 -10.00 1.16 -2.76
C TYR A 258 -10.54 0.75 -1.39
N GLY A 259 -10.94 1.71 -0.56
CA GLY A 259 -11.46 1.43 0.78
C GLY A 259 -11.04 2.45 1.82
N THR A 260 -11.30 2.11 3.08
CA THR A 260 -10.94 2.94 4.24
C THR A 260 -9.54 2.63 4.76
N THR A 261 -8.93 3.60 5.43
CA THR A 261 -7.61 3.48 6.05
C THR A 261 -7.49 4.42 7.24
N LEU A 262 -6.35 4.34 7.94
CA LEU A 262 -5.98 5.27 9.01
C LEU A 262 -4.63 5.89 8.66
N TYR A 263 -4.57 7.21 8.61
CA TYR A 263 -3.31 7.94 8.60
C TYR A 263 -2.74 7.98 10.01
N VAL A 264 -1.52 7.48 10.18
CA VAL A 264 -0.86 7.36 11.48
C VAL A 264 0.41 8.18 11.51
N GLY A 265 0.48 9.09 12.49
CA GLY A 265 1.69 9.81 12.86
C GLY A 265 2.58 8.96 13.74
N LEU A 266 3.83 8.79 13.34
CA LEU A 266 4.83 7.99 14.06
C LEU A 266 6.18 8.70 14.01
N GLY A 267 6.86 8.79 15.16
CA GLY A 267 8.22 9.33 15.26
C GLY A 267 9.07 8.48 16.19
N ILE A 268 10.33 8.26 15.82
CA ILE A 268 11.26 7.47 16.63
C ILE A 268 12.50 8.31 16.93
N PRO A 269 12.92 8.44 18.20
CA PRO A 269 14.19 9.06 18.51
C PRO A 269 15.30 8.02 18.38
N ILE A 270 16.30 8.34 17.55
CA ILE A 270 17.44 7.47 17.29
C ILE A 270 18.62 7.97 18.13
N PRO A 271 19.03 7.25 19.18
CA PRO A 271 20.21 7.59 19.96
C PRO A 271 21.47 7.40 19.13
N ILE A 272 22.32 8.42 19.07
CA ILE A 272 23.60 8.34 18.37
C ILE A 272 24.61 7.64 19.27
N ILE A 273 24.56 6.32 19.26
CA ILE A 273 25.40 5.45 20.11
C ILE A 273 26.78 5.20 19.51
N ASN A 274 26.97 5.40 18.21
CA ASN A 274 28.24 5.21 17.50
C ASN A 274 28.23 5.90 16.12
N GLU A 275 29.38 5.88 15.45
CA GLU A 275 29.62 6.48 14.13
C GLU A 275 28.78 5.85 13.00
N ARG A 276 28.46 4.56 13.07
CA ARG A 276 27.61 3.89 12.06
C ARG A 276 26.17 4.38 12.13
N VAL A 277 25.66 4.60 13.35
CA VAL A 277 24.33 5.20 13.56
C VAL A 277 24.35 6.66 13.12
N ALA A 278 25.39 7.43 13.41
CA ALA A 278 25.53 8.80 12.90
C ALA A 278 25.54 8.85 11.36
N LYS A 279 26.26 7.92 10.71
CA LYS A 279 26.31 7.80 9.26
C LYS A 279 24.94 7.52 8.63
N THR A 280 24.23 6.51 9.15
CA THR A 280 22.92 6.12 8.62
C THR A 280 21.86 7.18 8.90
N THR A 281 21.93 7.86 10.04
CA THR A 281 21.05 9.00 10.35
C THR A 281 21.34 10.25 9.48
N GLY A 282 22.53 10.37 8.90
CA GLY A 282 22.91 11.44 7.97
C GLY A 282 22.51 11.25 6.51
N VAL A 283 21.87 10.13 6.13
CA VAL A 283 21.53 9.85 4.72
C VAL A 283 20.45 10.81 4.21
N SER A 284 20.73 11.48 3.10
CA SER A 284 19.85 12.47 2.46
C SER A 284 18.88 11.86 1.42
N ASP A 285 17.88 12.63 0.99
CA ASP A 285 16.88 12.16 0.01
C ASP A 285 17.48 11.79 -1.36
N GLU A 286 18.62 12.39 -1.75
CA GLU A 286 19.34 12.05 -2.98
C GLU A 286 19.92 10.62 -2.94
N ASN A 287 20.15 10.11 -1.72
CA ASN A 287 20.77 8.81 -1.48
C ASN A 287 19.74 7.74 -1.06
N ILE A 288 18.50 8.14 -0.79
CA ILE A 288 17.42 7.21 -0.47
C ILE A 288 16.72 6.80 -1.75
N LYS A 289 16.73 5.51 -2.06
CA LYS A 289 16.23 4.98 -3.32
C LYS A 289 15.02 4.07 -3.15
N THR A 290 14.15 4.05 -4.15
CA THR A 290 13.05 3.11 -4.25
C THR A 290 12.72 2.71 -5.68
N ASN A 291 11.92 1.66 -5.81
CA ASN A 291 11.51 1.12 -7.10
C ASN A 291 10.25 1.83 -7.59
N LEU A 292 10.31 2.38 -8.81
CA LEU A 292 9.14 2.75 -9.58
C LEU A 292 8.54 1.50 -10.18
N THR A 293 7.33 1.15 -9.73
CA THR A 293 6.68 -0.12 -10.00
C THR A 293 5.40 0.11 -10.78
N ASP A 294 5.16 -0.71 -11.80
CA ASP A 294 3.93 -0.66 -12.58
C ASP A 294 2.81 -1.48 -11.92
N TYR A 295 1.76 -0.78 -11.46
CA TYR A 295 0.56 -1.36 -10.87
C TYR A 295 -0.50 -1.74 -11.90
N GLY A 296 -0.30 -1.37 -13.16
CA GLY A 296 -1.13 -1.83 -14.28
C GLY A 296 -1.08 -3.35 -14.46
N ILE A 297 -0.06 -4.02 -13.95
CA ILE A 297 0.04 -5.49 -14.06
C ILE A 297 -0.38 -6.10 -12.71
N PRO A 298 -1.55 -6.78 -12.62
CA PRO A 298 -2.18 -7.16 -11.37
C PRO A 298 -1.61 -8.50 -10.87
N ARG A 299 -0.29 -8.55 -10.72
CA ARG A 299 0.46 -9.70 -10.19
C ARG A 299 1.18 -9.31 -8.91
N LYS A 300 1.59 -10.31 -8.14
CA LYS A 300 2.38 -10.10 -6.92
C LYS A 300 3.73 -9.46 -7.25
N ASP A 301 4.47 -10.08 -8.17
CA ASP A 301 5.78 -9.61 -8.59
C ASP A 301 5.61 -8.62 -9.75
N ARG A 302 5.20 -7.40 -9.41
CA ARG A 302 4.97 -6.32 -10.39
C ARG A 302 6.28 -5.90 -11.05
N PRO A 303 6.28 -5.52 -12.34
CA PRO A 303 7.48 -5.03 -12.99
C PRO A 303 8.02 -3.76 -12.35
N ILE A 304 9.34 -3.74 -12.16
CA ILE A 304 10.08 -2.55 -11.77
C ILE A 304 10.52 -1.87 -13.05
N LEU A 305 10.08 -0.64 -13.27
CA LEU A 305 10.44 0.15 -14.45
C LEU A 305 11.86 0.68 -14.30
N ARG A 306 12.16 1.31 -13.14
CA ARG A 306 13.50 1.76 -12.76
C ARG A 306 13.58 2.09 -11.27
N GLU A 307 14.79 2.38 -10.81
CA GLU A 307 15.05 2.96 -9.49
C GLU A 307 14.94 4.51 -9.56
N VAL A 308 14.35 5.11 -8.53
CA VAL A 308 14.18 6.56 -8.33
C VAL A 308 14.67 6.96 -6.95
N THR A 309 15.11 8.21 -6.76
CA THR A 309 15.47 8.73 -5.44
C THR A 309 14.29 9.46 -4.79
N TYR A 310 14.30 9.60 -3.47
CA TYR A 310 13.29 10.44 -2.80
C TYR A 310 13.45 11.92 -3.16
N ALA A 311 14.66 12.38 -3.48
CA ALA A 311 14.87 13.74 -3.98
C ALA A 311 14.15 13.95 -5.33
N GLU A 312 14.27 12.97 -6.23
CA GLU A 312 13.54 12.98 -7.51
C GLU A 312 12.02 12.96 -7.28
N LEU A 313 11.51 12.08 -6.43
CA LEU A 313 10.08 12.02 -6.10
C LEU A 313 9.56 13.32 -5.45
N LYS A 314 10.38 13.96 -4.60
CA LYS A 314 10.05 15.24 -3.95
C LYS A 314 10.15 16.44 -4.89
N SER A 315 10.83 16.32 -6.04
CA SER A 315 10.83 17.35 -7.08
C SER A 315 9.45 17.54 -7.74
N GLY A 316 8.58 16.54 -7.61
CA GLY A 316 7.21 16.57 -8.13
C GLY A 316 7.07 16.00 -9.54
N LYS A 317 8.14 15.48 -10.15
CA LYS A 317 8.14 14.90 -11.50
C LYS A 317 9.15 13.75 -11.62
N VAL A 318 8.85 12.77 -12.48
CA VAL A 318 9.77 11.69 -12.87
C VAL A 318 9.62 11.41 -14.36
N GLU A 319 10.71 10.98 -15.02
CA GLU A 319 10.66 10.52 -16.42
C GLU A 319 10.44 9.00 -16.49
N ILE A 320 9.55 8.56 -17.39
CA ILE A 320 9.21 7.16 -17.66
C ILE A 320 9.17 6.98 -19.18
N ASP A 321 10.14 6.26 -19.75
CA ASP A 321 10.23 6.01 -21.20
C ASP A 321 10.10 7.28 -22.07
N GLY A 322 10.73 8.39 -21.64
CA GLY A 322 10.66 9.69 -22.30
C GLY A 322 9.39 10.50 -22.04
N ILE A 323 8.49 10.02 -21.17
CA ILE A 323 7.29 10.71 -20.72
C ILE A 323 7.55 11.32 -19.34
N GLU A 324 7.33 12.63 -19.20
CA GLU A 324 7.38 13.30 -17.90
C GLU A 324 6.05 13.12 -17.17
N ALA A 325 6.08 12.44 -16.01
CA ALA A 325 4.90 12.15 -15.20
C ALA A 325 4.92 12.98 -13.90
N PRO A 326 3.80 13.64 -13.53
CA PRO A 326 3.67 14.32 -12.25
C PRO A 326 3.68 13.31 -11.08
N VAL A 327 4.35 13.69 -9.99
CA VAL A 327 4.50 12.87 -8.79
C VAL A 327 3.70 13.46 -7.63
N SER A 328 2.99 12.62 -6.89
CA SER A 328 2.27 13.01 -5.66
C SER A 328 2.62 12.11 -4.49
N SER A 329 2.85 12.70 -3.31
CA SER A 329 3.07 11.94 -2.08
C SER A 329 1.74 11.63 -1.39
N LEU A 330 1.57 10.39 -0.96
CA LEU A 330 0.49 9.95 -0.09
C LEU A 330 0.80 10.20 1.39
N SER A 331 2.05 10.56 1.70
CA SER A 331 2.48 10.94 3.05
C SER A 331 2.52 12.45 3.19
N SER A 332 2.13 12.97 4.36
CA SER A 332 2.25 14.40 4.62
C SER A 332 3.64 14.72 5.17
N LEU A 333 4.52 15.24 4.32
CA LEU A 333 5.86 15.68 4.73
C LEU A 333 5.80 16.81 5.78
N LYS A 334 4.80 17.68 5.68
CA LYS A 334 4.54 18.71 6.70
C LYS A 334 4.28 18.10 8.08
N ARG A 335 3.43 17.07 8.15
CA ARG A 335 3.14 16.37 9.41
C ARG A 335 4.34 15.56 9.90
N ALA A 336 5.09 14.94 9.00
CA ALA A 336 6.31 14.22 9.36
C ALA A 336 7.34 15.14 10.04
N ARG A 337 7.56 16.35 9.52
CA ARG A 337 8.41 17.37 10.15
C ARG A 337 7.89 17.78 11.51
N GLU A 338 6.60 18.13 11.58
CA GLU A 338 5.94 18.50 12.83
C GLU A 338 6.10 17.43 13.92
N ILE A 339 6.00 16.14 13.57
CA ILE A 339 6.21 15.02 14.51
C ILE A 339 7.67 14.97 14.99
N ALA A 340 8.64 15.12 14.09
CA ALA A 340 10.05 15.14 14.46
C ALA A 340 10.35 16.32 15.42
N ASP A 341 9.80 17.50 15.13
CA ASP A 341 9.94 18.69 15.96
C ASP A 341 9.28 18.53 17.34
N ILE A 342 8.09 17.94 17.41
CA ILE A 342 7.42 17.65 18.69
C ILE A 342 8.24 16.67 19.51
N LEU A 343 8.76 15.62 18.89
CA LEU A 343 9.60 14.66 19.58
C LEU A 343 10.91 15.28 20.07
N LYS A 344 11.53 16.15 19.25
CA LYS A 344 12.70 16.96 19.63
C LYS A 344 12.38 17.83 20.85
N LYS A 345 11.22 18.49 20.84
CA LYS A 345 10.73 19.30 21.96
C LYS A 345 10.51 18.47 23.22
N TRP A 346 9.81 17.34 23.15
CA TRP A 346 9.54 16.49 24.31
C TRP A 346 10.83 16.01 24.99
N ILE A 347 11.86 15.68 24.20
CA ILE A 347 13.16 15.28 24.71
C ILE A 347 13.88 16.47 25.35
N GLY A 348 13.93 17.61 24.66
CA GLY A 348 14.55 18.84 25.19
C GLY A 348 13.89 19.36 26.47
N GLU A 349 12.57 19.20 26.59
CA GLU A 349 11.77 19.56 27.77
C GLU A 349 11.75 18.47 28.86
N LYS A 350 12.52 17.38 28.69
CA LYS A 350 12.67 16.30 29.68
C LYS A 350 11.36 15.53 29.94
N GLN A 351 10.41 15.60 29.00
CA GLN A 351 9.14 14.87 29.04
C GLN A 351 9.25 13.48 28.40
N PHE A 352 10.28 13.27 27.57
CA PHE A 352 10.51 12.01 26.87
C PHE A 352 11.96 11.55 27.04
N PHE A 353 12.12 10.33 27.56
CA PHE A 353 13.42 9.67 27.72
C PHE A 353 13.51 8.47 26.80
N LEU A 354 14.73 8.22 26.31
CA LEU A 354 15.03 7.13 25.40
C LEU A 354 14.97 5.79 26.14
N SER A 355 14.69 4.73 25.39
CA SER A 355 14.69 3.36 25.87
C SER A 355 15.66 2.54 25.03
N GLN A 356 16.46 1.71 25.68
CA GLN A 356 17.18 0.65 24.98
C GLN A 356 16.19 -0.44 24.56
N PRO A 357 16.30 -0.99 23.34
CA PRO A 357 15.46 -2.11 22.95
C PRO A 357 15.74 -3.31 23.88
N VAL A 358 14.66 -3.95 24.32
CA VAL A 358 14.71 -5.20 25.11
C VAL A 358 15.26 -6.32 24.24
N GLU A 359 14.86 -6.33 22.96
CA GLU A 359 15.34 -7.26 21.95
C GLU A 359 15.46 -6.55 20.59
N ARG A 360 16.46 -6.93 19.81
CA ARG A 360 16.67 -6.38 18.46
C ARG A 360 15.67 -6.99 17.48
N LEU A 361 15.27 -6.22 16.47
CA LEU A 361 14.49 -6.79 15.38
C LEU A 361 15.36 -7.71 14.52
N PRO A 362 14.79 -8.81 14.01
CA PRO A 362 15.51 -9.71 13.10
C PRO A 362 15.88 -8.99 11.81
N THR A 363 17.07 -9.28 11.27
CA THR A 363 17.57 -8.66 10.02
C THR A 363 17.60 -9.64 8.84
N ASP A 364 17.36 -10.93 9.10
CA ASP A 364 17.50 -12.05 8.17
C ASP A 364 16.15 -12.68 7.77
N GLN A 365 15.04 -12.16 8.28
CA GLN A 365 13.69 -12.62 7.94
C GLN A 365 13.43 -12.56 6.42
N VAL A 366 12.94 -13.67 5.89
CA VAL A 366 12.58 -13.83 4.47
C VAL A 366 11.06 -13.91 4.34
N PHE A 367 10.51 -13.02 3.51
CA PHE A 367 9.09 -13.04 3.20
C PHE A 367 8.69 -14.32 2.45
N LYS A 368 7.78 -15.10 3.05
CA LYS A 368 7.21 -16.30 2.44
C LYS A 368 5.92 -15.95 1.70
N PRO A 369 5.81 -16.22 0.38
CA PRO A 369 4.53 -16.12 -0.33
C PRO A 369 3.47 -17.02 0.32
N MET A 370 2.20 -16.65 0.16
CA MET A 370 1.09 -17.57 0.41
C MET A 370 1.25 -18.81 -0.48
N LYS A 371 1.27 -20.01 0.13
CA LYS A 371 1.21 -21.26 -0.60
C LYS A 371 -0.19 -21.44 -1.17
N GLN A 372 -0.30 -21.56 -2.50
CA GLN A 372 -1.56 -21.81 -3.18
C GLN A 372 -1.64 -23.29 -3.57
N ILE A 373 -2.78 -23.91 -3.30
CA ILE A 373 -3.05 -25.31 -3.70
C ILE A 373 -3.66 -25.42 -5.10
N THR A 374 -4.15 -24.31 -5.64
CA THR A 374 -4.73 -24.21 -6.98
C THR A 374 -3.94 -23.16 -7.76
N ALA A 375 -3.49 -23.51 -8.97
CA ALA A 375 -2.84 -22.56 -9.84
C ALA A 375 -3.88 -21.60 -10.44
N VAL A 376 -3.60 -20.29 -10.37
CA VAL A 376 -4.33 -19.28 -11.13
C VAL A 376 -3.74 -19.27 -12.55
N PRO A 377 -4.53 -19.57 -13.59
CA PRO A 377 -4.01 -19.56 -14.95
C PRO A 377 -3.82 -18.13 -15.46
N PHE A 378 -2.72 -17.90 -16.18
CA PHE A 378 -2.35 -16.64 -16.81
C PHE A 378 -2.63 -16.67 -18.32
N VAL A 379 -2.70 -15.50 -18.95
CA VAL A 379 -2.92 -15.38 -20.40
C VAL A 379 -1.97 -16.26 -21.20
N ARG A 380 -0.68 -16.27 -20.88
CA ARG A 380 0.32 -17.10 -21.56
C ARG A 380 0.06 -18.61 -21.51
N ASP A 381 -0.72 -19.07 -20.53
CA ASP A 381 -1.03 -20.49 -20.33
C ASP A 381 -2.16 -20.95 -21.26
N LEU A 382 -2.91 -20.01 -21.86
CA LEU A 382 -4.12 -20.28 -22.63
C LEU A 382 -4.18 -19.60 -24.01
N MET A 383 -3.44 -18.50 -24.22
CA MET A 383 -3.48 -17.74 -25.46
C MET A 383 -3.00 -18.55 -26.67
N THR A 384 -3.55 -18.22 -27.83
CA THR A 384 -3.05 -18.73 -29.12
C THR A 384 -1.85 -17.88 -29.57
N ARG A 385 -0.68 -18.52 -29.74
CA ARG A 385 0.58 -17.87 -30.15
C ARG A 385 0.69 -17.68 -31.66
N ASP A 386 0.25 -18.66 -32.44
CA ASP A 386 0.29 -18.61 -33.91
C ASP A 386 -0.88 -17.80 -34.46
N VAL A 387 -0.77 -16.48 -34.32
CA VAL A 387 -1.83 -15.54 -34.72
C VAL A 387 -1.74 -15.22 -36.20
N VAL A 388 -2.83 -15.43 -36.92
CA VAL A 388 -2.97 -14.94 -38.29
C VAL A 388 -3.15 -13.42 -38.23
N THR A 389 -2.34 -12.69 -38.99
CA THR A 389 -2.34 -11.22 -39.00
C THR A 389 -2.50 -10.70 -40.43
N ALA A 390 -2.92 -9.44 -40.54
CA ALA A 390 -2.98 -8.71 -41.81
C ALA A 390 -2.40 -7.30 -41.67
N LYS A 391 -2.23 -6.60 -42.79
CA LYS A 391 -1.75 -5.21 -42.85
C LYS A 391 -2.91 -4.26 -43.14
N PRO A 392 -2.83 -2.97 -42.72
CA PRO A 392 -3.89 -1.99 -43.00
C PRO A 392 -4.21 -1.81 -44.49
N SER A 393 -3.23 -2.07 -45.36
CA SER A 393 -3.34 -1.96 -46.81
C SER A 393 -4.03 -3.16 -47.49
N ASP A 394 -4.23 -4.27 -46.77
CA ASP A 394 -4.80 -5.48 -47.35
C ASP A 394 -6.29 -5.28 -47.68
N SER A 395 -6.78 -6.05 -48.65
CA SER A 395 -8.14 -5.90 -49.16
C SER A 395 -9.18 -6.56 -48.25
N ILE A 396 -10.40 -6.05 -48.24
CA ILE A 396 -11.54 -6.71 -47.57
C ILE A 396 -11.76 -8.13 -48.11
N THR A 397 -11.57 -8.33 -49.42
CA THR A 397 -11.71 -9.64 -50.07
C THR A 397 -10.69 -10.66 -49.59
N SER A 398 -9.42 -10.26 -49.38
CA SER A 398 -8.41 -11.15 -48.81
C SER A 398 -8.72 -11.51 -47.36
N ALA A 399 -9.19 -10.56 -46.55
CA ALA A 399 -9.61 -10.84 -45.17
C ALA A 399 -10.83 -11.77 -45.11
N ALA A 400 -11.82 -11.56 -45.98
CA ALA A 400 -12.99 -12.44 -46.09
C ALA A 400 -12.60 -13.88 -46.45
N LYS A 401 -11.63 -14.08 -47.34
CA LYS A 401 -11.09 -15.42 -47.65
C LYS A 401 -10.40 -16.04 -46.44
N ILE A 402 -9.61 -15.26 -45.69
CA ILE A 402 -8.95 -15.74 -44.47
C ILE A 402 -9.99 -16.25 -43.47
N PHE A 403 -11.07 -15.51 -43.23
CA PHE A 403 -12.17 -15.92 -42.34
C PHE A 403 -12.95 -17.13 -42.87
N ALA A 404 -13.11 -17.26 -44.19
CA ALA A 404 -13.79 -18.42 -44.78
C ALA A 404 -12.95 -19.71 -44.71
N GLU A 405 -11.63 -19.59 -44.77
CA GLU A 405 -10.69 -20.73 -44.76
C GLU A 405 -10.26 -21.16 -43.36
N LYS A 406 -10.41 -20.28 -42.35
CA LYS A 406 -9.88 -20.51 -41.00
C LYS A 406 -10.96 -20.31 -39.93
N ASN A 407 -10.93 -21.16 -38.90
CA ASN A 407 -11.94 -21.18 -37.84
C ASN A 407 -11.62 -20.19 -36.71
N PHE A 408 -11.64 -18.88 -37.00
CA PHE A 408 -11.52 -17.81 -36.02
C PHE A 408 -12.28 -16.56 -36.46
N ASP A 409 -12.63 -15.68 -35.52
CA ASP A 409 -13.43 -14.47 -35.79
C ASP A 409 -12.68 -13.14 -35.60
N HIS A 410 -11.41 -13.20 -35.20
CA HIS A 410 -10.59 -12.04 -34.86
C HIS A 410 -9.31 -11.99 -35.70
N LEU A 411 -9.08 -10.89 -36.40
CA LEU A 411 -7.90 -10.67 -37.23
C LEU A 411 -7.13 -9.43 -36.77
N PRO A 412 -6.06 -9.61 -35.96
CA PRO A 412 -5.18 -8.51 -35.58
C PRO A 412 -4.44 -7.92 -36.77
N ILE A 413 -4.39 -6.59 -36.84
CA ILE A 413 -3.74 -5.83 -37.89
C ILE A 413 -2.43 -5.26 -37.35
N ILE A 414 -1.33 -5.51 -38.03
CA ILE A 414 0.02 -5.12 -37.60
C ILE A 414 0.72 -4.21 -38.60
N ASP A 415 1.65 -3.39 -38.12
CA ASP A 415 2.54 -2.61 -38.96
C ASP A 415 3.73 -3.44 -39.50
N LYS A 416 4.64 -2.78 -40.23
CA LYS A 416 5.85 -3.43 -40.78
C LYS A 416 6.82 -3.92 -39.71
N LYS A 417 6.74 -3.41 -38.48
CA LYS A 417 7.59 -3.77 -37.35
C LYS A 417 6.93 -4.83 -36.45
N GLY A 418 5.73 -5.30 -36.78
CA GLY A 418 4.99 -6.28 -35.97
C GLY A 418 4.19 -5.67 -34.83
N LYS A 419 4.07 -4.33 -34.77
CA LYS A 419 3.29 -3.64 -33.75
C LYS A 419 1.81 -3.73 -34.09
N LEU A 420 0.96 -4.01 -33.10
CA LEU A 420 -0.50 -3.98 -33.27
C LEU A 420 -0.96 -2.54 -33.59
N VAL A 421 -1.71 -2.39 -34.67
CA VAL A 421 -2.29 -1.10 -35.10
C VAL A 421 -3.81 -1.10 -35.18
N GLY A 422 -4.44 -2.27 -35.07
CA GLY A 422 -5.88 -2.38 -34.98
C GLY A 422 -6.36 -3.83 -34.98
N ILE A 423 -7.67 -4.03 -34.93
CA ILE A 423 -8.30 -5.33 -35.05
C ILE A 423 -9.51 -5.24 -35.99
N VAL A 424 -9.75 -6.33 -36.73
CA VAL A 424 -10.93 -6.50 -37.58
C VAL A 424 -11.57 -7.84 -37.25
N THR A 425 -12.89 -7.88 -37.13
CA THR A 425 -13.66 -9.09 -36.86
C THR A 425 -14.39 -9.58 -38.11
N SER A 426 -14.89 -10.82 -38.07
CA SER A 426 -15.77 -11.35 -39.13
C SER A 426 -17.01 -10.47 -39.35
N TRP A 427 -17.53 -9.83 -38.29
CA TRP A 427 -18.61 -8.85 -38.35
C TRP A 427 -18.22 -7.58 -39.13
N ASP A 428 -17.05 -7.01 -38.85
CA ASP A 428 -16.56 -5.81 -39.54
C ASP A 428 -16.41 -6.05 -41.06
N ILE A 429 -15.96 -7.25 -41.44
CA ILE A 429 -15.86 -7.66 -42.84
C ILE A 429 -17.25 -7.78 -43.48
N ALA A 430 -18.23 -8.37 -42.80
CA ALA A 430 -19.59 -8.47 -43.31
C ALA A 430 -20.19 -7.07 -43.58
N VAL A 431 -20.01 -6.13 -42.65
CA VAL A 431 -20.41 -4.73 -42.82
C VAL A 431 -19.65 -4.05 -43.96
N ALA A 432 -18.34 -4.29 -44.08
CA ALA A 432 -17.50 -3.72 -45.14
C ALA A 432 -17.96 -4.14 -46.55
N VAL A 433 -18.29 -5.43 -46.71
CA VAL A 433 -18.80 -5.98 -47.97
C VAL A 433 -20.17 -5.37 -48.32
N GLY A 434 -21.06 -5.25 -47.33
CA GLY A 434 -22.38 -4.62 -47.53
C GLY A 434 -22.32 -3.12 -47.84
N THR A 435 -21.24 -2.43 -47.45
CA THR A 435 -21.07 -0.98 -47.63
C THR A 435 -20.09 -0.60 -48.74
N GLY A 436 -19.52 -1.58 -49.46
CA GLY A 436 -18.63 -1.35 -50.61
C GLY A 436 -17.23 -0.84 -50.26
N LYS A 437 -16.79 -0.99 -49.00
CA LYS A 437 -15.42 -0.63 -48.57
C LYS A 437 -14.39 -1.61 -49.16
N LYS A 438 -13.17 -1.12 -49.46
CA LYS A 438 -12.17 -1.91 -50.22
C LYS A 438 -10.95 -2.32 -49.41
N LYS A 439 -10.55 -1.52 -48.42
CA LYS A 439 -9.35 -1.74 -47.59
C LYS A 439 -9.69 -1.93 -46.12
N LEU A 440 -8.86 -2.71 -45.41
CA LEU A 440 -9.03 -2.92 -43.97
C LEU A 440 -8.92 -1.63 -43.16
N SER A 441 -8.11 -0.67 -43.59
CA SER A 441 -8.01 0.65 -42.96
C SER A 441 -9.34 1.41 -42.86
N GLU A 442 -10.36 1.05 -43.65
CA GLU A 442 -11.67 1.72 -43.66
C GLU A 442 -12.66 1.14 -42.64
N VAL A 443 -12.34 -0.01 -42.02
CA VAL A 443 -13.16 -0.71 -41.00
C VAL A 443 -12.36 -1.09 -39.76
N LEU A 444 -11.14 -0.55 -39.64
CA LEU A 444 -10.22 -0.88 -38.57
C LEU A 444 -10.72 -0.30 -37.24
N THR A 445 -10.84 -1.14 -36.22
CA THR A 445 -10.92 -0.65 -34.84
C THR A 445 -9.50 -0.36 -34.35
N THR A 446 -9.20 0.91 -34.09
CA THR A 446 -7.85 1.38 -33.70
C THR A 446 -7.66 1.47 -32.19
N ASP A 447 -8.74 1.68 -31.43
CA ASP A 447 -8.72 1.62 -29.96
C ASP A 447 -8.91 0.18 -29.52
N VAL A 448 -7.81 -0.60 -29.60
CA VAL A 448 -7.87 -2.04 -29.38
C VAL A 448 -7.65 -2.35 -27.91
N ILE A 449 -8.64 -3.01 -27.33
CA ILE A 449 -8.51 -3.61 -26.01
C ILE A 449 -7.52 -4.78 -26.07
N THR A 450 -6.42 -4.70 -25.32
CA THR A 450 -5.34 -5.70 -25.33
C THR A 450 -5.16 -6.38 -23.97
N ALA A 451 -4.32 -7.41 -23.91
CA ALA A 451 -3.84 -8.04 -22.68
C ALA A 451 -2.32 -8.25 -22.74
N THR A 452 -1.71 -8.58 -21.60
CA THR A 452 -0.29 -8.99 -21.52
C THR A 452 -0.18 -10.47 -21.16
N GLU A 453 0.94 -11.12 -21.52
CA GLU A 453 1.19 -12.55 -21.24
C GLU A 453 1.08 -12.91 -19.74
N ASP A 454 1.39 -11.95 -18.87
CA ASP A 454 1.43 -12.10 -17.42
C ASP A 454 0.14 -11.66 -16.72
N GLU A 455 -0.90 -11.30 -17.47
CA GLU A 455 -2.19 -10.93 -16.90
C GLU A 455 -2.97 -12.18 -16.44
N PRO A 456 -3.65 -12.17 -15.28
CA PRO A 456 -4.53 -13.25 -14.86
C PRO A 456 -5.72 -13.40 -15.81
N ILE A 457 -6.09 -14.63 -16.15
CA ILE A 457 -7.20 -14.91 -17.08
C ILE A 457 -8.51 -14.27 -16.63
N GLU A 458 -8.80 -14.27 -15.33
CA GLU A 458 -10.03 -13.70 -14.78
C GLU A 458 -10.12 -12.17 -15.00
N ALA A 459 -8.98 -11.47 -14.98
CA ALA A 459 -8.94 -10.05 -15.27
C ALA A 459 -9.29 -9.78 -16.75
N VAL A 460 -8.77 -10.62 -17.66
CA VAL A 460 -9.12 -10.53 -19.08
C VAL A 460 -10.57 -10.94 -19.33
N ALA A 461 -11.08 -11.96 -18.66
CA ALA A 461 -12.49 -12.38 -18.77
C ALA A 461 -13.46 -11.27 -18.38
N ARG A 462 -13.19 -10.56 -17.27
CA ARG A 462 -13.95 -9.36 -16.89
C ARG A 462 -13.87 -8.25 -17.92
N ARG A 463 -12.71 -8.10 -18.59
CA ARG A 463 -12.53 -7.11 -19.66
C ARG A 463 -13.38 -7.48 -20.88
N LEU A 464 -13.37 -8.74 -21.32
CA LEU A 464 -14.22 -9.23 -22.41
C LEU A 464 -15.70 -8.94 -22.14
N ASP A 465 -16.18 -9.26 -20.94
CA ASP A 465 -17.56 -9.02 -20.51
C ASP A 465 -17.91 -7.52 -20.46
N LYS A 466 -17.06 -6.70 -19.81
CA LYS A 466 -17.24 -5.24 -19.69
C LYS A 466 -17.38 -4.54 -21.05
N TYR A 467 -16.57 -4.93 -22.03
CA TYR A 467 -16.56 -4.29 -23.35
C TYR A 467 -17.45 -5.02 -24.37
N GLY A 468 -18.08 -6.13 -24.00
CA GLY A 468 -18.92 -6.93 -24.91
C GLY A 468 -18.14 -7.50 -26.10
N ILE A 469 -16.87 -7.86 -25.91
CA ILE A 469 -15.98 -8.38 -26.95
C ILE A 469 -15.64 -9.85 -26.69
N SER A 470 -15.34 -10.61 -27.76
CA SER A 470 -15.05 -12.05 -27.69
C SER A 470 -13.56 -12.41 -27.84
N GLY A 471 -12.68 -11.43 -27.95
CA GLY A 471 -11.24 -11.67 -28.00
C GLY A 471 -10.39 -10.42 -27.79
N VAL A 472 -9.20 -10.62 -27.23
CA VAL A 472 -8.19 -9.58 -27.02
C VAL A 472 -6.84 -10.00 -27.59
N PRO A 473 -6.19 -9.15 -28.40
CA PRO A 473 -4.79 -9.35 -28.76
C PRO A 473 -3.90 -9.26 -27.51
N VAL A 474 -2.90 -10.13 -27.45
CA VAL A 474 -1.88 -10.15 -26.40
C VAL A 474 -0.63 -9.46 -26.93
N VAL A 475 -0.17 -8.42 -26.26
CA VAL A 475 0.98 -7.61 -26.68
C VAL A 475 2.05 -7.54 -25.60
N ASP A 476 3.29 -7.26 -26.00
CA ASP A 476 4.36 -6.90 -25.05
C ASP A 476 4.38 -5.39 -24.73
N ALA A 477 5.31 -4.97 -23.88
CA ALA A 477 5.49 -3.58 -23.48
C ALA A 477 5.81 -2.62 -24.65
N ARG A 478 6.26 -3.14 -25.80
CA ARG A 478 6.54 -2.34 -27.01
C ARG A 478 5.34 -2.29 -27.97
N GLY A 479 4.26 -2.99 -27.64
CA GLY A 479 3.06 -3.13 -28.46
C GLY A 479 3.21 -4.17 -29.57
N GLU A 480 4.24 -5.02 -29.55
CA GLU A 480 4.37 -6.12 -30.49
C GLU A 480 3.37 -7.22 -30.15
N LEU A 481 2.69 -7.76 -31.17
CA LEU A 481 1.73 -8.85 -31.00
C LEU A 481 2.44 -10.16 -30.61
N LYS A 482 2.03 -10.77 -29.49
CA LYS A 482 2.53 -12.05 -28.98
C LYS A 482 1.51 -13.19 -29.03
N GLY A 483 0.23 -12.86 -29.12
CA GLY A 483 -0.84 -13.85 -29.13
C GLY A 483 -2.22 -13.24 -29.25
N ILE A 484 -3.25 -14.08 -29.16
CA ILE A 484 -4.64 -13.66 -28.99
C ILE A 484 -5.31 -14.57 -27.97
N LEU A 485 -6.15 -14.01 -27.11
CA LEU A 485 -6.97 -14.78 -26.17
C LEU A 485 -8.46 -14.51 -26.46
N THR A 486 -9.23 -15.57 -26.66
CA THR A 486 -10.65 -15.49 -27.02
C THR A 486 -11.57 -16.08 -25.95
N SER A 487 -12.87 -15.78 -26.03
CA SER A 487 -13.91 -16.39 -25.20
C SER A 487 -13.95 -17.91 -25.34
N ASP A 488 -13.59 -18.44 -26.51
CA ASP A 488 -13.53 -19.89 -26.75
C ASP A 488 -12.38 -20.52 -25.99
N ASP A 489 -11.23 -19.84 -25.92
CA ASP A 489 -10.11 -20.29 -25.12
C ASP A 489 -10.49 -20.32 -23.64
N LEU A 490 -11.16 -19.27 -23.14
CA LEU A 490 -11.70 -19.24 -21.77
C LEU A 490 -12.69 -20.38 -21.49
N SER A 491 -13.54 -20.68 -22.47
CA SER A 491 -14.55 -21.74 -22.36
C SER A 491 -13.91 -23.13 -22.22
N LYS A 492 -12.78 -23.40 -22.91
CA LYS A 492 -12.02 -24.65 -22.77
C LYS A 492 -11.53 -24.86 -21.33
N LEU A 493 -11.17 -23.78 -20.63
CA LEU A 493 -10.72 -23.83 -19.24
C LEU A 493 -11.85 -24.22 -18.28
N LEU A 494 -13.08 -23.77 -18.55
CA LEU A 494 -14.27 -24.13 -17.77
C LEU A 494 -14.72 -25.57 -18.07
N GLY A 495 -14.66 -26.00 -19.33
CA GLY A 495 -15.01 -27.36 -19.76
C GLY A 495 -14.01 -28.45 -19.33
N GLY A 496 -12.75 -28.09 -19.08
CA GLY A 496 -11.70 -29.00 -18.63
C GLY A 496 -11.66 -29.27 -17.12
N ARG A 497 -12.35 -28.46 -16.31
CA ARG A 497 -12.54 -28.74 -14.87
C ARG A 497 -13.61 -29.81 -14.69
N LYS A 498 -13.23 -31.08 -14.86
CA LYS A 498 -14.04 -32.19 -14.33
C LYS A 498 -14.23 -31.96 -12.82
N ARG A 499 -15.51 -31.91 -12.41
CA ARG A 499 -15.95 -31.79 -11.02
C ARG A 499 -15.38 -32.87 -10.13
#